data_AF-A0A6G0HPZ0-F1
#
_entry.id   AF-A0A6G0HPZ0-F1
#
_cell.length_a   1.000
_cell.length_b   1.000
_cell.length_c   1.000
_cell.angle_alpha   90.00
_cell.angle_beta   90.00
_cell.angle_gamma   90.00
#
_symmetry.space_group_name_H-M   'P 1'
#
loop_
_entity.id
_entity.type
_entity.pdbx_description
1 polymer ?
#
loop_
_entity_poly.entity_id
_entity_poly.type
_entity_poly.pdbx_seq_one_letter_code
_entity_poly.pdbx_strand_id
1 'polypeptide(L)'
;MVPNDIQDLDRFANQILSYGSELDADHPGFTDPVYRARRKEFADIAYNYRHGQPIPRVEYTEEERLTWGKVFKELKTLYPTHACREHNRVFPLLEKYCGYRQDNIPQLEDVSRFLQSCTGFRLRPVAGLLSSRDFLAGLAFRVFHSTQYIRHGSKPTYTPEPDICHELLGHVPLFADPSFAQFSQEIGLASLGAPDEYIEKLATVYWFTVEFGLCKQGSEVKAYGAGLLSSFGELQYCLTDQPKVLPFDPDKTSLQKYPITEYQPIYFVAESFEDAKEKVRKFAGTIPRPFTVRYNAYTQSIEVLDNTQQLRNLADSINSEMGKLCEALRKLE
;
A
#
# COMPACT_ATOMS: atom_id res chain seq x y z
N MET A 1 -12.17 -16.89 -0.72
CA MET A 1 -13.16 -16.27 -1.62
C MET A 1 -12.40 -15.44 -2.66
N VAL A 2 -12.88 -15.35 -3.89
CA VAL A 2 -12.34 -14.45 -4.93
C VAL A 2 -13.42 -13.42 -5.23
N PRO A 3 -13.22 -12.13 -4.95
CA PRO A 3 -14.14 -11.08 -5.38
C PRO A 3 -14.11 -11.02 -6.92
N ASN A 4 -15.27 -10.98 -7.56
CA ASN A 4 -15.34 -10.99 -9.02
C ASN A 4 -15.25 -9.57 -9.58
N ASP A 5 -15.88 -8.61 -8.91
CA ASP A 5 -15.94 -7.21 -9.30
C ASP A 5 -15.37 -6.30 -8.20
N ILE A 6 -14.81 -5.15 -8.58
CA ILE A 6 -14.32 -4.14 -7.63
C ILE A 6 -15.39 -3.68 -6.61
N GLN A 7 -16.68 -3.75 -6.95
CA GLN A 7 -17.76 -3.43 -6.01
C GLN A 7 -17.93 -4.49 -4.92
N ASP A 8 -17.48 -5.72 -5.14
CA ASP A 8 -17.54 -6.79 -4.12
C ASP A 8 -16.65 -6.47 -2.91
N LEU A 9 -15.68 -5.56 -3.03
CA LEU A 9 -14.85 -5.09 -1.92
C LEU A 9 -15.70 -4.48 -0.78
N ASP A 10 -16.88 -3.91 -1.09
CA ASP A 10 -17.78 -3.35 -0.08
C ASP A 10 -18.32 -4.39 0.90
N ARG A 11 -18.29 -5.69 0.54
CA ARG A 11 -18.80 -6.78 1.40
C ARG A 11 -17.93 -7.04 2.63
N PHE A 12 -16.65 -6.72 2.56
CA PHE A 12 -15.68 -7.04 3.60
C PHE A 12 -14.84 -5.85 4.08
N ALA A 13 -14.90 -4.71 3.41
CA ALA A 13 -14.14 -3.53 3.82
C ALA A 13 -14.59 -2.90 5.16
N ASN A 14 -15.66 -3.43 5.77
CA ASN A 14 -16.12 -3.09 7.13
C ASN A 14 -15.83 -4.18 8.17
N GLN A 15 -15.14 -5.28 7.80
CA GLN A 15 -14.75 -6.36 8.72
C GLN A 15 -13.46 -5.97 9.44
N ILE A 16 -13.57 -5.03 10.38
CA ILE A 16 -12.44 -4.49 11.13
C ILE A 16 -12.02 -5.47 12.24
N LEU A 17 -10.74 -5.81 12.31
CA LEU A 17 -10.16 -6.66 13.34
C LEU A 17 -9.69 -5.87 14.56
N SER A 18 -9.12 -4.69 14.34
CA SER A 18 -8.57 -3.84 15.41
C SER A 18 -8.50 -2.37 15.00
N TYR A 19 -8.28 -1.48 15.97
CA TYR A 19 -8.09 -0.04 15.79
C TYR A 19 -9.24 0.67 15.04
N GLY A 20 -10.47 0.19 15.21
CA GLY A 20 -11.67 0.87 14.73
C GLY A 20 -12.00 2.10 15.59
N SER A 21 -13.17 2.12 16.21
CA SER A 21 -13.55 3.17 17.17
C SER A 21 -12.98 2.96 18.58
N GLU A 22 -12.50 1.75 18.87
CA GLU A 22 -11.95 1.38 20.17
C GLU A 22 -10.42 1.38 20.12
N LEU A 23 -9.82 1.93 21.17
CA LEU A 23 -8.37 2.08 21.32
C LEU A 23 -7.88 1.14 22.42
N ASP A 24 -6.69 0.58 22.24
CA ASP A 24 -6.03 -0.22 23.28
C ASP A 24 -5.67 0.64 24.50
N ALA A 25 -5.55 0.01 25.67
CA ALA A 25 -5.33 0.72 26.94
C ALA A 25 -3.98 1.47 27.02
N ASP A 26 -2.99 1.03 26.23
CA ASP A 26 -1.67 1.65 26.09
C ASP A 26 -1.61 2.70 24.97
N HIS A 27 -2.70 2.89 24.22
CA HIS A 27 -2.79 3.88 23.17
C HIS A 27 -2.72 5.31 23.75
N PRO A 28 -1.93 6.24 23.17
CA PRO A 28 -1.74 7.59 23.73
C PRO A 28 -3.03 8.41 23.89
N GLY A 29 -4.04 8.12 23.07
CA GLY A 29 -5.37 8.73 23.11
C GLY A 29 -6.44 7.94 23.87
N PHE A 30 -6.10 6.87 24.60
CA PHE A 30 -7.08 6.01 25.28
C PHE A 30 -7.94 6.75 26.30
N THR A 31 -7.32 7.67 27.05
CA THR A 31 -7.98 8.48 28.09
C THR A 31 -8.49 9.82 27.57
N ASP A 32 -8.30 10.14 26.29
CA ASP A 32 -8.75 11.39 25.68
C ASP A 32 -10.16 11.20 25.06
N PRO A 33 -11.23 11.73 25.70
CA PRO A 33 -12.59 11.58 25.18
C PRO A 33 -12.82 12.34 23.87
N VAL A 34 -12.08 13.43 23.63
CA VAL A 34 -12.19 14.24 22.40
C VAL A 34 -11.58 13.48 21.24
N TYR A 35 -10.37 12.93 21.42
CA TYR A 35 -9.73 12.10 20.40
C TYR A 35 -10.55 10.84 20.08
N ARG A 36 -11.14 10.19 21.09
CA ARG A 36 -12.00 9.02 20.88
C ARG A 36 -13.28 9.34 20.10
N ALA A 37 -13.94 10.45 20.44
CA ALA A 37 -15.11 10.91 19.68
C ALA A 37 -14.72 11.22 18.23
N ARG A 38 -13.57 11.89 18.03
CA ARG A 38 -13.03 12.20 16.72
C ARG A 38 -12.70 10.95 15.90
N ARG A 39 -12.15 9.90 16.53
CA ARG A 39 -11.92 8.59 15.88
C ARG A 39 -13.19 7.92 15.43
N LYS A 40 -14.26 8.03 16.21
CA LYS A 40 -15.58 7.51 15.83
C LYS A 40 -16.12 8.21 14.58
N GLU A 41 -15.96 9.52 14.44
CA GLU A 41 -16.37 10.25 13.22
C GLU A 41 -15.69 9.70 11.96
N PHE A 42 -14.38 9.45 12.02
CA PHE A 42 -13.63 8.84 10.91
C PHE A 42 -14.10 7.41 10.59
N ALA A 43 -14.35 6.61 11.63
CA ALA A 43 -14.88 5.25 11.46
C ALA A 43 -16.27 5.28 10.81
N ASP A 44 -17.15 6.19 11.24
CA ASP A 44 -18.49 6.35 10.67
C ASP A 44 -18.43 6.75 9.18
N ILE A 45 -17.48 7.61 8.78
CA ILE A 45 -17.24 7.91 7.34
C ILE A 45 -16.90 6.63 6.57
N ALA A 46 -15.93 5.85 7.07
CA ALA A 46 -15.49 4.63 6.40
C ALA A 46 -16.58 3.55 6.33
N TYR A 47 -17.35 3.36 7.40
CA TYR A 47 -18.44 2.36 7.44
C TYR A 47 -19.57 2.67 6.46
N ASN A 48 -19.84 3.96 6.22
CA ASN A 48 -20.88 4.42 5.31
C ASN A 48 -20.42 4.55 3.85
N TYR A 49 -19.11 4.54 3.59
CA TYR A 49 -18.57 4.60 2.23
C TYR A 49 -18.94 3.36 1.41
N ARG A 50 -19.33 3.57 0.15
CA ARG A 50 -19.55 2.52 -0.85
C ARG A 50 -18.79 2.84 -2.12
N HIS A 51 -18.36 1.80 -2.83
CA HIS A 51 -17.63 1.93 -4.09
C HIS A 51 -18.40 2.81 -5.09
N GLY A 52 -17.67 3.71 -5.76
CA GLY A 52 -18.21 4.63 -6.76
C GLY A 52 -18.64 5.99 -6.21
N GLN A 53 -18.77 6.14 -4.88
CA GLN A 53 -18.98 7.43 -4.25
C GLN A 53 -17.66 8.23 -4.17
N PRO A 54 -17.70 9.57 -4.24
CA PRO A 54 -16.54 10.37 -3.89
C PRO A 54 -16.20 10.19 -2.41
N ILE A 55 -14.91 10.15 -2.07
CA ILE A 55 -14.48 10.00 -0.68
C ILE A 55 -14.86 11.28 0.08
N PRO A 56 -15.61 11.20 1.20
CA PRO A 56 -15.99 12.37 1.97
C PRO A 56 -14.77 13.16 2.45
N ARG A 57 -14.82 14.49 2.24
CA ARG A 57 -13.78 15.39 2.72
C ARG A 57 -13.91 15.57 4.23
N VAL A 58 -12.77 15.68 4.90
CA VAL A 58 -12.67 15.88 6.35
C VAL A 58 -12.09 17.27 6.61
N GLU A 59 -12.78 18.07 7.39
CA GLU A 59 -12.21 19.27 7.98
C GLU A 59 -11.34 18.87 9.18
N TYR A 60 -10.03 18.81 8.98
CA TYR A 60 -9.07 18.54 10.04
C TYR A 60 -8.96 19.75 10.99
N THR A 61 -8.80 19.49 12.29
CA THR A 61 -8.62 20.54 13.29
C THR A 61 -7.22 21.17 13.19
N GLU A 62 -7.01 22.29 13.89
CA GLU A 62 -5.69 22.90 13.96
C GLU A 62 -4.65 21.99 14.65
N GLU A 63 -5.05 21.27 15.70
CA GLU A 63 -4.17 20.32 16.39
C GLU A 63 -3.74 19.16 15.47
N GLU A 64 -4.69 18.64 14.68
CA GLU A 64 -4.43 17.61 13.67
C GLU A 64 -3.44 18.13 12.62
N ARG A 65 -3.65 19.34 12.08
CA ARG A 65 -2.71 19.97 11.14
C ARG A 65 -1.32 20.20 11.73
N LEU A 66 -1.22 20.63 12.99
CA LEU A 66 0.07 20.81 13.67
C LEU A 66 0.80 19.47 13.86
N THR A 67 0.08 18.40 14.15
CA THR A 67 0.63 17.05 14.27
C THR A 67 1.19 16.57 12.93
N TRP A 68 0.41 16.70 11.85
CA TRP A 68 0.86 16.43 10.49
C TRP A 68 2.10 17.25 10.13
N GLY A 69 2.07 18.57 10.38
CA GLY A 69 3.17 19.46 10.01
C GLY A 69 4.49 19.11 10.68
N LYS A 70 4.47 18.60 11.92
CA LYS A 70 5.67 18.07 12.58
C LYS A 70 6.21 16.84 11.84
N VAL A 71 5.37 15.85 11.57
CA VAL A 71 5.77 14.61 10.89
C VAL A 71 6.28 14.89 9.47
N PHE A 72 5.52 15.68 8.71
CA PHE A 72 5.85 16.10 7.36
C PHE A 72 7.23 16.78 7.29
N LYS A 73 7.47 17.75 8.18
CA LYS A 73 8.73 18.51 8.19
C LYS A 73 9.93 17.60 8.44
N GLU A 74 9.89 16.78 9.48
CA GLU A 74 11.01 15.93 9.85
C GLU A 74 11.34 14.92 8.73
N LEU A 75 10.34 14.19 8.24
CA LEU A 75 10.54 13.19 7.18
C LEU A 75 11.02 13.82 5.86
N LYS A 76 10.48 14.98 5.49
CA LYS A 76 10.90 15.68 4.26
C LYS A 76 12.39 16.03 4.26
N THR A 77 13.00 16.27 5.42
CA THR A 77 14.45 16.50 5.51
C THR A 77 15.28 15.24 5.24
N LEU A 78 14.73 14.05 5.50
CA LEU A 78 15.41 12.77 5.36
C LEU A 78 15.25 12.16 3.96
N TYR A 79 14.14 12.43 3.26
CA TYR A 79 13.84 11.80 1.97
C TYR A 79 14.94 11.91 0.91
N PRO A 80 15.61 13.06 0.68
CA PRO A 80 16.63 13.16 -0.35
C PRO A 80 17.80 12.19 -0.18
N THR A 81 18.10 11.80 1.07
CA THR A 81 19.23 10.93 1.40
C THR A 81 18.82 9.48 1.66
N HIS A 82 17.62 9.24 2.20
CA HIS A 82 17.19 7.91 2.66
C HIS A 82 16.16 7.24 1.73
N ALA A 83 15.24 8.00 1.14
CA ALA A 83 14.16 7.45 0.33
C ALA A 83 14.65 7.06 -1.06
N CYS A 84 14.01 6.06 -1.66
CA CYS A 84 14.30 5.65 -3.02
C CYS A 84 13.96 6.75 -4.03
N ARG A 85 14.62 6.70 -5.20
CA ARG A 85 14.39 7.62 -6.32
C ARG A 85 12.91 7.75 -6.71
N GLU A 86 12.14 6.68 -6.69
CA GLU A 86 10.73 6.68 -7.08
C GLU A 86 9.87 7.52 -6.13
N HIS A 87 10.09 7.40 -4.82
CA HIS A 87 9.48 8.27 -3.83
C HIS A 87 9.87 9.74 -4.07
N ASN A 88 11.17 10.02 -4.20
CA ASN A 88 11.67 11.39 -4.43
C ASN A 88 11.22 12.00 -5.77
N ARG A 89 10.91 11.17 -6.77
CA ARG A 89 10.37 11.60 -8.08
C ARG A 89 8.89 12.00 -7.97
N VAL A 90 8.11 11.25 -7.19
CA VAL A 90 6.65 11.47 -7.06
C VAL A 90 6.32 12.55 -6.04
N PHE A 91 7.05 12.63 -4.92
CA PHE A 91 6.71 13.51 -3.81
C PHE A 91 6.49 14.98 -4.23
N PRO A 92 7.34 15.61 -5.08
CA PRO A 92 7.10 16.97 -5.56
C PRO A 92 5.80 17.13 -6.38
N LEU A 93 5.33 16.07 -7.06
CA LEU A 93 4.06 16.08 -7.78
C LEU A 93 2.88 16.08 -6.80
N LEU A 94 2.98 15.34 -5.70
CA LEU A 94 1.99 15.36 -4.63
C LEU A 94 1.91 16.74 -3.95
N GLU A 95 3.06 17.42 -3.76
CA GLU A 95 3.07 18.80 -3.26
C GLU A 95 2.34 19.75 -4.21
N LYS A 96 2.60 19.58 -5.52
CA LYS A 96 2.03 20.45 -6.56
C LYS A 96 0.53 20.22 -6.80
N TYR A 97 0.08 18.97 -6.84
CA TYR A 97 -1.26 18.62 -7.32
C TYR A 97 -2.20 18.10 -6.24
N CYS A 98 -1.68 17.58 -5.12
CA CYS A 98 -2.49 17.01 -4.04
C CYS A 98 -2.44 17.83 -2.74
N GLY A 99 -1.76 18.98 -2.74
CA GLY A 99 -1.69 19.86 -1.59
C GLY A 99 -0.87 19.29 -0.42
N TYR A 100 0.10 18.43 -0.69
CA TYR A 100 1.07 17.98 0.32
C TYR A 100 1.90 19.18 0.77
N ARG A 101 1.57 19.72 1.95
CA ARG A 101 2.27 20.84 2.57
C ARG A 101 2.28 20.66 4.07
N GLN A 102 3.24 21.31 4.74
CA GLN A 102 3.35 21.25 6.19
C GLN A 102 2.09 21.77 6.92
N ASP A 103 1.38 22.72 6.31
CA ASP A 103 0.19 23.38 6.88
C ASP A 103 -1.15 22.75 6.43
N ASN A 104 -1.12 21.66 5.66
CA ASN A 104 -2.31 21.09 5.05
C ASN A 104 -2.25 19.55 4.98
N ILE A 105 -3.22 18.88 5.60
CA ILE A 105 -3.42 17.44 5.45
C ILE A 105 -4.17 17.20 4.12
N PRO A 106 -3.57 16.44 3.17
CA PRO A 106 -4.22 16.11 1.90
C PRO A 106 -5.52 15.32 2.09
N GLN A 107 -6.47 15.52 1.19
CA GLN A 107 -7.75 14.80 1.21
C GLN A 107 -7.67 13.54 0.37
N LEU A 108 -8.17 12.42 0.89
CA LEU A 108 -8.10 11.13 0.20
C LEU A 108 -8.71 11.17 -1.21
N GLU A 109 -9.79 11.93 -1.42
CA GLU A 109 -10.41 12.06 -2.75
C GLU A 109 -9.44 12.65 -3.79
N ASP A 110 -8.70 13.69 -3.43
CA ASP A 110 -7.77 14.36 -4.35
C ASP A 110 -6.58 13.43 -4.67
N VAL A 111 -6.07 12.75 -3.64
CA VAL A 111 -4.99 11.77 -3.77
C VAL A 111 -5.44 10.54 -4.57
N SER A 112 -6.66 10.06 -4.35
CA SER A 112 -7.24 8.93 -5.08
C SER A 112 -7.38 9.25 -6.57
N ARG A 113 -7.81 10.47 -6.92
CA ARG A 113 -7.84 10.93 -8.32
C ARG A 113 -6.45 11.02 -8.93
N PHE A 114 -5.47 11.52 -8.18
CA PHE A 114 -4.09 11.58 -8.63
C PHE A 114 -3.53 10.18 -8.93
N LEU A 115 -3.65 9.24 -8.00
CA LEU A 115 -3.22 7.85 -8.19
C LEU A 115 -3.90 7.18 -9.39
N GLN A 116 -5.20 7.42 -9.58
CA GLN A 116 -5.94 6.90 -10.73
C GLN A 116 -5.34 7.40 -12.05
N SER A 117 -4.92 8.66 -12.11
CA SER A 117 -4.26 9.25 -13.29
C SER A 117 -2.83 8.75 -13.53
N CYS A 118 -2.14 8.27 -12.49
CA CYS A 118 -0.77 7.78 -12.59
C CYS A 118 -0.70 6.28 -12.94
N THR A 119 -1.40 5.45 -12.16
CA THR A 119 -1.25 3.99 -12.18
C THR A 119 -2.58 3.26 -12.11
N GLY A 120 -3.70 3.97 -12.06
CA GLY A 120 -5.03 3.37 -11.85
C GLY A 120 -5.29 2.92 -10.40
N PHE A 121 -4.34 3.13 -9.47
CA PHE A 121 -4.58 2.94 -8.05
C PHE A 121 -5.62 3.92 -7.53
N ARG A 122 -6.40 3.50 -6.53
CA ARG A 122 -7.36 4.36 -5.84
C ARG A 122 -7.38 4.08 -4.35
N LEU A 123 -7.80 5.09 -3.60
CA LEU A 123 -7.97 4.98 -2.16
C LEU A 123 -9.41 4.60 -1.83
N ARG A 124 -9.58 3.85 -0.73
CA ARG A 124 -10.86 3.58 -0.10
C ARG A 124 -10.73 3.88 1.39
N PRO A 125 -11.57 4.73 2.00
CA PRO A 125 -11.52 4.97 3.43
C PRO A 125 -11.79 3.65 4.19
N VAL A 126 -10.98 3.39 5.21
CA VAL A 126 -11.13 2.23 6.11
C VAL A 126 -11.10 2.69 7.55
N ALA A 127 -11.92 2.07 8.40
CA ALA A 127 -12.08 2.48 9.80
C ALA A 127 -10.92 2.05 10.71
N GLY A 128 -10.17 1.02 10.31
CA GLY A 128 -9.10 0.40 11.09
C GLY A 128 -8.44 -0.73 10.31
N LEU A 129 -7.79 -1.67 11.00
CA LEU A 129 -7.10 -2.79 10.37
C LEU A 129 -8.07 -3.87 9.90
N LEU A 130 -7.98 -4.21 8.61
CA LEU A 130 -8.69 -5.34 8.01
C LEU A 130 -7.94 -6.65 8.24
N SER A 131 -8.61 -7.78 7.98
CA SER A 131 -7.91 -9.05 7.82
C SER A 131 -6.90 -8.97 6.69
N SER A 132 -5.78 -9.69 6.80
CA SER A 132 -4.77 -9.74 5.74
C SER A 132 -5.37 -10.18 4.41
N ARG A 133 -6.35 -11.10 4.45
CA ARG A 133 -7.05 -11.58 3.25
C ARG A 133 -7.80 -10.45 2.56
N ASP A 134 -8.55 -9.65 3.31
CA ASP A 134 -9.40 -8.60 2.78
C ASP A 134 -8.59 -7.40 2.30
N PHE A 135 -7.56 -7.03 3.05
CA PHE A 135 -6.63 -5.98 2.65
C PHE A 135 -5.90 -6.33 1.35
N LEU A 136 -5.30 -7.54 1.27
CA LEU A 136 -4.60 -7.99 0.08
C LEU A 136 -5.55 -8.17 -1.11
N ALA A 137 -6.79 -8.61 -0.89
CA ALA A 137 -7.79 -8.68 -1.94
C ALA A 137 -8.05 -7.30 -2.58
N GLY A 138 -8.03 -6.21 -1.80
CA GLY A 138 -8.12 -4.85 -2.34
C GLY A 138 -6.98 -4.49 -3.30
N LEU A 139 -5.75 -4.88 -2.96
CA LEU A 139 -4.57 -4.62 -3.81
C LEU A 139 -4.69 -5.27 -5.18
N ALA A 140 -5.37 -6.41 -5.30
CA ALA A 140 -5.62 -7.08 -6.59
C ALA A 140 -6.38 -6.18 -7.58
N PHE A 141 -7.22 -5.27 -7.07
CA PHE A 141 -7.99 -4.30 -7.83
C PHE A 141 -7.33 -2.92 -7.90
N ARG A 142 -6.07 -2.80 -7.46
CA ARG A 142 -5.40 -1.51 -7.24
C ARG A 142 -6.18 -0.59 -6.29
N VAL A 143 -6.82 -1.18 -5.29
CA VAL A 143 -7.52 -0.45 -4.23
C VAL A 143 -6.72 -0.54 -2.95
N PHE A 144 -6.26 0.61 -2.48
CA PHE A 144 -5.59 0.72 -1.19
C PHE A 144 -6.58 1.21 -0.12
N HIS A 145 -6.76 0.41 0.92
CA HIS A 145 -7.58 0.77 2.08
C HIS A 145 -6.77 1.71 2.97
N SER A 146 -7.20 2.96 3.08
CA SER A 146 -6.45 4.03 3.75
C SER A 146 -7.25 4.62 4.90
N THR A 147 -6.63 4.77 6.05
CA THR A 147 -7.23 5.46 7.19
C THR A 147 -7.31 6.97 6.95
N GLN A 148 -8.27 7.64 7.61
CA GLN A 148 -8.43 9.11 7.53
C GLN A 148 -8.05 9.83 8.82
N TYR A 149 -7.99 9.11 9.95
CA TYR A 149 -7.63 9.69 11.23
C TYR A 149 -6.13 9.97 11.29
N ILE A 150 -5.74 10.90 12.17
CA ILE A 150 -4.34 11.20 12.46
C ILE A 150 -3.96 10.67 13.84
N ARG A 151 -2.69 10.29 14.02
CA ARG A 151 -2.13 9.90 15.32
C ARG A 151 -2.34 10.99 16.38
N HIS A 152 -2.34 10.58 17.64
CA HIS A 152 -2.53 11.49 18.76
C HIS A 152 -1.37 12.52 18.89
N GLY A 153 -1.71 13.80 19.08
CA GLY A 153 -0.76 14.91 19.07
C GLY A 153 0.32 14.89 20.17
N SER A 154 0.12 14.10 21.24
CA SER A 154 1.11 13.93 22.32
C SER A 154 2.33 13.11 21.90
N LYS A 155 2.22 12.25 20.88
CA LYS A 155 3.31 11.42 20.35
C LYS A 155 3.34 11.47 18.82
N PRO A 156 3.67 12.63 18.20
CA PRO A 156 3.66 12.75 16.74
C PRO A 156 4.73 11.86 16.08
N THR A 157 5.76 11.50 16.83
CA THR A 157 6.94 10.76 16.38
C THR A 157 6.76 9.24 16.32
N TYR A 158 5.66 8.71 16.84
CA TYR A 158 5.44 7.27 16.95
C TYR A 158 3.94 6.98 16.83
N THR A 159 3.57 5.96 16.08
CA THR A 159 2.20 5.45 16.04
C THR A 159 2.20 3.92 16.00
N PRO A 160 1.43 3.24 16.87
CA PRO A 160 1.27 1.78 16.81
C PRO A 160 0.29 1.34 15.70
N GLU A 161 -0.49 2.28 15.17
CA GLU A 161 -1.52 2.06 14.14
C GLU A 161 -1.22 2.92 12.91
N PRO A 162 -1.56 2.45 11.69
CA PRO A 162 -1.36 3.24 10.48
C PRO A 162 -2.36 4.41 10.42
N ASP A 163 -1.89 5.62 10.67
CA ASP A 163 -2.66 6.85 10.56
C ASP A 163 -2.48 7.51 9.18
N ILE A 164 -3.21 8.59 8.91
CA ILE A 164 -3.14 9.33 7.63
C ILE A 164 -1.72 9.78 7.29
N CYS A 165 -0.85 10.04 8.28
CA CYS A 165 0.56 10.33 8.01
C CYS A 165 1.27 9.13 7.38
N HIS A 166 1.07 7.93 7.93
CA HIS A 166 1.62 6.69 7.39
C HIS A 166 1.14 6.43 5.96
N GLU A 167 -0.17 6.55 5.73
CA GLU A 167 -0.75 6.29 4.40
C GLU A 167 -0.22 7.28 3.36
N LEU A 168 -0.30 8.57 3.66
CA LEU A 168 0.00 9.60 2.68
C LEU A 168 1.50 9.80 2.45
N LEU A 169 2.33 9.66 3.48
CA LEU A 169 3.77 9.88 3.38
C LEU A 169 4.54 8.60 3.05
N GLY A 170 4.06 7.45 3.53
CA GLY A 170 4.69 6.16 3.28
C GLY A 170 4.25 5.53 1.95
N HIS A 171 2.97 5.21 1.84
CA HIS A 171 2.44 4.40 0.74
C HIS A 171 2.20 5.16 -0.55
N VAL A 172 1.45 6.27 -0.49
CA VAL A 172 0.95 6.98 -1.67
C VAL A 172 2.04 7.34 -2.69
N PRO A 173 3.23 7.83 -2.30
CA PRO A 173 4.27 8.18 -3.27
C PRO A 173 4.67 6.99 -4.16
N LEU A 174 4.69 5.78 -3.62
CA LEU A 174 5.07 4.59 -4.38
C LEU A 174 3.90 3.99 -5.16
N PHE A 175 2.65 4.11 -4.70
CA PHE A 175 1.51 3.70 -5.53
C PHE A 175 1.36 4.53 -6.82
N ALA A 176 1.98 5.70 -6.91
CA ALA A 176 2.05 6.48 -8.14
C ALA A 176 3.18 6.03 -9.10
N ASP A 177 4.04 5.09 -8.69
CA ASP A 177 5.05 4.47 -9.55
C ASP A 177 4.47 3.23 -10.25
N PRO A 178 4.52 3.12 -11.59
CA PRO A 178 3.93 2.00 -12.31
C PRO A 178 4.51 0.63 -11.93
N SER A 179 5.81 0.54 -11.69
CA SER A 179 6.47 -0.73 -11.36
C SER A 179 6.08 -1.19 -9.96
N PHE A 180 6.05 -0.26 -9.01
CA PHE A 180 5.59 -0.55 -7.65
C PHE A 180 4.10 -0.89 -7.59
N ALA A 181 3.25 -0.15 -8.31
CA ALA A 181 1.83 -0.44 -8.41
C ALA A 181 1.56 -1.86 -8.94
N GLN A 182 2.29 -2.29 -9.97
CA GLN A 182 2.21 -3.67 -10.48
C GLN A 182 2.69 -4.68 -9.43
N PHE A 183 3.82 -4.41 -8.77
CA PHE A 183 4.34 -5.26 -7.70
C PHE A 183 3.32 -5.48 -6.57
N SER A 184 2.72 -4.40 -6.04
CA SER A 184 1.69 -4.49 -5.00
C SER A 184 0.44 -5.23 -5.49
N GLN A 185 0.04 -5.02 -6.75
CA GLN A 185 -1.08 -5.74 -7.35
C GLN A 185 -0.80 -7.25 -7.48
N GLU A 186 0.42 -7.67 -7.81
CA GLU A 186 0.79 -9.09 -7.89
C GLU A 186 0.65 -9.80 -6.53
N ILE A 187 1.02 -9.15 -5.42
CA ILE A 187 0.76 -9.68 -4.07
C ILE A 187 -0.74 -9.88 -3.87
N GLY A 188 -1.54 -8.88 -4.24
CA GLY A 188 -2.99 -8.96 -4.15
C GLY A 188 -3.59 -10.10 -4.99
N LEU A 189 -3.17 -10.25 -6.25
CA LEU A 189 -3.63 -11.31 -7.14
C LEU A 189 -3.22 -12.71 -6.66
N ALA A 190 -2.05 -12.84 -6.05
CA ALA A 190 -1.58 -14.08 -5.44
C ALA A 190 -2.46 -14.50 -4.23
N SER A 191 -3.02 -13.54 -3.50
CA SER A 191 -3.88 -13.79 -2.33
C SER A 191 -5.26 -14.35 -2.70
N LEU A 192 -5.74 -14.08 -3.92
CA LEU A 192 -7.09 -14.45 -4.33
C LEU A 192 -7.23 -15.97 -4.43
N GLY A 193 -8.10 -16.52 -3.58
CA GLY A 193 -8.34 -17.96 -3.50
C GLY A 193 -7.24 -18.77 -2.79
N ALA A 194 -6.21 -18.11 -2.25
CA ALA A 194 -5.14 -18.80 -1.52
C ALA A 194 -5.62 -19.35 -0.16
N PRO A 195 -5.08 -20.48 0.32
CA PRO A 195 -5.30 -20.96 1.69
C PRO A 195 -4.80 -19.96 2.75
N ASP A 196 -5.34 -20.03 3.97
CA ASP A 196 -4.96 -19.10 5.06
C ASP A 196 -3.46 -19.11 5.36
N GLU A 197 -2.81 -20.28 5.36
CA GLU A 197 -1.34 -20.39 5.53
C GLU A 197 -0.57 -19.54 4.49
N TYR A 198 -1.06 -19.50 3.25
CA TYR A 198 -0.43 -18.70 2.20
C TYR A 198 -0.82 -17.22 2.29
N ILE A 199 -1.96 -16.88 2.86
CA ILE A 199 -2.28 -15.48 3.20
C ILE A 199 -1.30 -14.96 4.25
N GLU A 200 -0.98 -15.74 5.28
CA GLU A 200 0.02 -15.36 6.29
C GLU A 200 1.41 -15.17 5.69
N LYS A 201 1.82 -16.07 4.78
CA LYS A 201 3.07 -15.95 4.01
C LYS A 201 3.10 -14.70 3.15
N LEU A 202 2.02 -14.41 2.41
CA LEU A 202 1.91 -13.21 1.58
C LEU A 202 1.86 -11.93 2.41
N ALA A 203 1.21 -11.94 3.58
CA ALA A 203 1.22 -10.84 4.52
C ALA A 203 2.63 -10.56 5.05
N THR A 204 3.40 -11.62 5.33
CA THR A 204 4.82 -11.50 5.73
C THR A 204 5.67 -10.96 4.58
N VAL A 205 5.44 -11.41 3.33
CA VAL A 205 6.10 -10.82 2.15
C VAL A 205 5.76 -9.34 2.02
N TYR A 206 4.49 -8.97 2.16
CA TYR A 206 4.03 -7.58 2.15
C TYR A 206 4.72 -6.74 3.24
N TRP A 207 4.80 -7.26 4.47
CA TRP A 207 5.49 -6.61 5.59
C TRP A 207 6.96 -6.30 5.27
N PHE A 208 7.72 -7.29 4.80
CA PHE A 208 9.15 -7.09 4.49
C PHE A 208 9.42 -6.42 3.14
N THR A 209 8.37 -6.00 2.43
CA THR A 209 8.51 -5.28 1.17
C THR A 209 7.77 -3.95 1.21
N VAL A 210 6.46 -3.96 1.04
CA VAL A 210 5.64 -2.74 1.00
C VAL A 210 5.72 -1.95 2.31
N GLU A 211 5.84 -2.59 3.48
CA GLU A 211 5.95 -1.88 4.77
C GLU A 211 7.39 -1.55 5.19
N PHE A 212 8.32 -2.51 5.11
CA PHE A 212 9.70 -2.37 5.61
C PHE A 212 10.76 -2.77 4.58
N GLY A 213 10.47 -2.60 3.30
CA GLY A 213 11.39 -2.96 2.23
C GLY A 213 12.50 -1.94 1.96
N LEU A 214 13.66 -2.45 1.58
CA LEU A 214 14.79 -1.69 1.06
C LEU A 214 15.05 -2.06 -0.41
N CYS A 215 15.60 -1.15 -1.20
CA CYS A 215 15.95 -1.41 -2.60
C CYS A 215 17.37 -0.94 -2.92
N LYS A 216 18.03 -1.61 -3.87
CA LYS A 216 19.28 -1.11 -4.45
C LYS A 216 19.03 -0.04 -5.49
N GLN A 217 19.87 0.99 -5.48
CA GLN A 217 19.94 2.02 -6.51
C GLN A 217 21.40 2.29 -6.85
N GLY A 218 21.90 1.60 -7.88
CA GLY A 218 23.34 1.55 -8.15
C GLY A 218 24.06 0.80 -7.04
N SER A 219 25.06 1.44 -6.41
CA SER A 219 25.78 0.89 -5.26
C SER A 219 25.14 1.19 -3.91
N GLU A 220 24.11 2.04 -3.87
CA GLU A 220 23.45 2.46 -2.62
C GLU A 220 22.23 1.60 -2.31
N VAL A 221 21.88 1.52 -1.02
CA VAL A 221 20.61 0.99 -0.53
C VAL A 221 19.73 2.15 -0.08
N LYS A 222 18.46 2.12 -0.47
CA LYS A 222 17.46 3.14 -0.12
C LYS A 222 16.20 2.48 0.45
N ALA A 223 15.49 3.22 1.30
CA ALA A 223 14.21 2.79 1.85
C ALA A 223 13.07 3.03 0.85
N TYR A 224 12.17 2.05 0.74
CA TYR A 224 10.89 2.19 0.04
C TYR A 224 9.71 1.72 0.88
N GLY A 225 9.93 0.96 1.95
CA GLY A 225 8.84 0.54 2.84
C GLY A 225 8.09 1.73 3.44
N ALA A 226 6.75 1.67 3.46
CA ALA A 226 5.91 2.73 3.99
C ALA A 226 6.10 2.98 5.49
N GLY A 227 6.30 1.92 6.29
CA GLY A 227 6.67 2.00 7.70
C GLY A 227 7.97 2.77 7.90
N LEU A 228 8.95 2.56 7.04
CA LEU A 228 10.21 3.34 7.04
C LEU A 228 9.97 4.79 6.64
N LEU A 229 9.29 5.02 5.52
CA LEU A 229 9.08 6.37 4.95
C LEU A 229 8.12 7.26 5.76
N SER A 230 7.47 6.71 6.79
CA SER A 230 6.57 7.41 7.71
C SER A 230 7.07 7.47 9.16
N SER A 231 8.22 6.86 9.44
CA SER A 231 8.88 6.83 10.76
C SER A 231 10.30 7.36 10.64
N PHE A 232 10.54 8.60 11.06
CA PHE A 232 11.87 9.22 10.92
C PHE A 232 12.97 8.43 11.65
N GLY A 233 12.66 7.89 12.84
CA GLY A 233 13.62 7.12 13.63
C GLY A 233 14.01 5.81 12.98
N GLU A 234 13.04 5.09 12.42
CA GLU A 234 13.31 3.82 11.74
C GLU A 234 13.89 4.02 10.34
N LEU A 235 13.53 5.10 9.64
CA LEU A 235 14.13 5.50 8.37
C LEU A 235 15.65 5.69 8.49
N GLN A 236 16.10 6.36 9.57
CA GLN A 236 17.52 6.51 9.85
C GLN A 236 18.15 5.18 10.25
N TYR A 237 17.51 4.44 11.15
CA TYR A 237 18.01 3.17 11.67
C TYR A 237 18.22 2.11 10.57
N CYS A 238 17.29 1.98 9.62
CA CYS A 238 17.30 0.92 8.61
C CYS A 238 18.50 0.98 7.64
N LEU A 239 19.18 2.13 7.55
CA LEU A 239 20.38 2.34 6.73
C LEU A 239 21.68 2.44 7.55
N THR A 240 21.63 2.08 8.84
CA THR A 240 22.84 1.93 9.68
C THR A 240 23.42 0.51 9.57
N ASP A 241 24.56 0.28 10.23
CA ASP A 241 25.17 -1.05 10.35
C ASP A 241 24.54 -1.93 11.45
N GLN A 242 23.52 -1.41 12.16
CA GLN A 242 22.87 -2.12 13.28
C GLN A 242 21.92 -3.25 12.82
N PRO A 243 20.98 -3.03 11.88
CA PRO A 243 20.10 -4.10 11.43
C PRO A 243 20.81 -5.04 10.45
N LYS A 244 20.32 -6.28 10.40
CA LYS A 244 20.78 -7.24 9.40
C LYS A 244 20.04 -7.02 8.09
N VAL A 245 20.78 -6.86 7.00
CA VAL A 245 20.21 -6.65 5.67
C VAL A 245 20.43 -7.89 4.80
N LEU A 246 19.35 -8.47 4.27
CA LEU A 246 19.36 -9.70 3.47
C LEU A 246 18.80 -9.47 2.05
N PRO A 247 19.20 -10.25 1.04
CA PRO A 247 18.55 -10.21 -0.27
C PRO A 247 17.09 -10.66 -0.19
N PHE A 248 16.18 -9.97 -0.89
CA PHE A 248 14.77 -10.36 -0.98
C PHE A 248 14.60 -11.66 -1.75
N ASP A 249 13.99 -12.64 -1.09
CA ASP A 249 13.72 -13.99 -1.56
C ASP A 249 12.39 -14.46 -0.94
N PRO A 250 11.25 -14.42 -1.66
CA PRO A 250 9.92 -14.67 -1.09
C PRO A 250 9.78 -15.98 -0.33
N ASP A 251 10.46 -17.06 -0.77
CA ASP A 251 10.40 -18.36 -0.11
C ASP A 251 11.00 -18.31 1.31
N LYS A 252 12.03 -17.49 1.52
CA LYS A 252 12.65 -17.28 2.85
C LYS A 252 11.97 -16.16 3.61
N THR A 253 11.70 -15.04 2.94
CA THR A 253 11.09 -13.85 3.54
C THR A 253 9.72 -14.19 4.13
N SER A 254 8.90 -15.01 3.45
CA SER A 254 7.57 -15.39 3.94
C SER A 254 7.54 -16.19 5.25
N LEU A 255 8.69 -16.72 5.68
CA LEU A 255 8.84 -17.48 6.93
C LEU A 255 9.51 -16.64 8.05
N GLN A 256 9.95 -15.43 7.74
CA GLN A 256 10.66 -14.58 8.69
C GLN A 256 9.68 -14.01 9.73
N LYS A 257 9.99 -14.20 11.02
CA LYS A 257 9.25 -13.58 12.12
C LYS A 257 9.69 -12.12 12.30
N TYR A 258 8.78 -11.26 12.75
CA TYR A 258 9.03 -9.84 12.97
C TYR A 258 8.37 -9.33 14.25
N PRO A 259 8.99 -8.33 14.94
CA PRO A 259 8.30 -7.54 15.95
C PRO A 259 7.37 -6.52 15.27
N ILE A 260 6.25 -6.20 15.93
CA ILE A 260 5.31 -5.17 15.45
C ILE A 260 5.52 -3.83 16.18
N THR A 261 6.09 -3.86 17.39
CA THR A 261 6.23 -2.69 18.28
C THR A 261 7.64 -2.13 18.37
N GLU A 262 8.62 -2.79 17.75
CA GLU A 262 10.04 -2.43 17.79
C GLU A 262 10.61 -2.30 16.38
N TYR A 263 11.74 -1.62 16.23
CA TYR A 263 12.42 -1.51 14.94
C TYR A 263 12.82 -2.89 14.42
N GLN A 264 12.70 -3.08 13.11
CA GLN A 264 12.95 -4.40 12.52
C GLN A 264 14.43 -4.79 12.66
N PRO A 265 14.76 -5.95 13.27
CA PRO A 265 16.14 -6.41 13.36
C PRO A 265 16.70 -6.89 12.01
N ILE A 266 15.81 -7.19 11.06
CA ILE A 266 16.12 -7.73 9.73
C ILE A 266 15.32 -6.97 8.68
N TYR A 267 15.99 -6.52 7.63
CA TYR A 267 15.39 -5.95 6.42
C TYR A 267 15.74 -6.77 5.19
N PHE A 268 14.88 -6.72 4.17
CA PHE A 268 15.13 -7.35 2.88
C PHE A 268 15.32 -6.31 1.78
N VAL A 269 16.37 -6.51 0.97
CA VAL A 269 16.74 -5.65 -0.15
C VAL A 269 16.31 -6.27 -1.47
N ALA A 270 15.45 -5.59 -2.21
CA ALA A 270 15.13 -5.90 -3.59
C ALA A 270 16.16 -5.26 -4.55
N GLU A 271 16.49 -5.95 -5.64
CA GLU A 271 17.38 -5.38 -6.67
C GLU A 271 16.67 -4.26 -7.47
N SER A 272 15.38 -4.45 -7.73
CA SER A 272 14.48 -3.46 -8.32
C SER A 272 13.03 -3.89 -8.06
N PHE A 273 12.06 -2.99 -8.29
CA PHE A 273 10.64 -3.37 -8.23
C PHE A 273 10.25 -4.40 -9.29
N GLU A 274 10.92 -4.40 -10.46
CA GLU A 274 10.70 -5.42 -11.48
C GLU A 274 11.18 -6.80 -11.03
N ASP A 275 12.38 -6.88 -10.44
CA ASP A 275 12.90 -8.13 -9.85
C ASP A 275 12.00 -8.62 -8.71
N ALA A 276 11.56 -7.73 -7.82
CA ALA A 276 10.63 -8.07 -6.74
C ALA A 276 9.30 -8.61 -7.27
N LYS A 277 8.74 -7.99 -8.31
CA LYS A 277 7.52 -8.43 -9.00
C LYS A 277 7.68 -9.82 -9.59
N GLU A 278 8.75 -10.08 -10.33
CA GLU A 278 9.00 -11.41 -10.91
C GLU A 278 9.21 -12.49 -9.84
N LYS A 279 9.88 -12.16 -8.74
CA LYS A 279 10.04 -13.06 -7.59
C LYS A 279 8.68 -13.39 -6.95
N VAL A 280 7.83 -12.39 -6.71
CA VAL A 280 6.48 -12.62 -6.19
C VAL A 280 5.64 -13.44 -7.16
N ARG A 281 5.73 -13.19 -8.47
CA ARG A 281 4.99 -13.99 -9.47
C ARG A 281 5.43 -15.47 -9.46
N LYS A 282 6.73 -15.73 -9.33
CA LYS A 282 7.25 -17.11 -9.19
C LYS A 282 6.76 -17.77 -7.90
N PHE A 283 6.80 -17.03 -6.79
CA PHE A 283 6.27 -17.49 -5.49
C PHE A 283 4.76 -17.79 -5.58
N ALA A 284 3.99 -16.93 -6.24
CA ALA A 284 2.56 -17.13 -6.46
C ALA A 284 2.26 -18.44 -7.24
N GLY A 285 3.18 -18.89 -8.10
CA GLY A 285 3.09 -20.15 -8.81
C GLY A 285 3.17 -21.40 -7.92
N THR A 286 3.65 -21.28 -6.67
CA THR A 286 3.71 -22.39 -5.71
C THR A 286 2.44 -22.51 -4.85
N ILE A 287 1.56 -21.50 -4.90
CA ILE A 287 0.35 -21.45 -4.08
C ILE A 287 -0.66 -22.49 -4.61
N PRO A 288 -1.14 -23.42 -3.76
CA PRO A 288 -2.05 -24.47 -4.20
C PRO A 288 -3.45 -23.90 -4.45
N ARG A 289 -3.75 -23.56 -5.71
CA ARG A 289 -5.08 -23.17 -6.18
C ARG A 289 -5.37 -23.81 -7.55
N PRO A 290 -6.62 -24.24 -7.81
CA PRO A 290 -6.95 -24.98 -9.03
C PRO A 290 -7.12 -24.09 -10.28
N PHE A 291 -6.85 -22.80 -10.18
CA PHE A 291 -7.03 -21.80 -11.23
C PHE A 291 -5.96 -20.71 -11.16
N THR A 292 -5.81 -19.95 -12.24
CA THR A 292 -5.08 -18.67 -12.24
C THR A 292 -6.07 -17.51 -12.28
N VAL A 293 -5.65 -16.32 -11.87
CA VAL A 293 -6.47 -15.11 -11.98
C VAL A 293 -5.76 -14.05 -12.81
N ARG A 294 -6.55 -13.24 -13.51
CA ARG A 294 -6.09 -12.04 -14.22
C ARG A 294 -6.99 -10.87 -13.84
N TYR A 295 -6.40 -9.71 -13.62
CA TYR A 295 -7.17 -8.48 -13.50
C TYR A 295 -7.49 -7.90 -14.88
N ASN A 296 -8.77 -7.63 -15.14
CA ASN A 296 -9.22 -6.89 -16.31
C ASN A 296 -9.40 -5.42 -15.93
N ALA A 297 -8.51 -4.56 -16.41
CA ALA A 297 -8.51 -3.14 -16.08
C ALA A 297 -9.68 -2.35 -16.70
N TYR A 298 -10.27 -2.84 -17.80
CA TYR A 298 -11.39 -2.16 -18.47
C TYR A 298 -12.69 -2.31 -17.67
N THR A 299 -12.95 -3.52 -17.17
CA THR A 299 -14.15 -3.84 -16.40
C THR A 299 -13.93 -3.79 -14.89
N GLN A 300 -12.67 -3.63 -14.45
CA GLN A 300 -12.28 -3.63 -13.04
C GLN A 300 -12.68 -4.93 -12.32
N SER A 301 -12.54 -6.06 -13.01
CA SER A 301 -12.98 -7.38 -12.55
C SER A 301 -11.83 -8.40 -12.55
N ILE A 302 -12.02 -9.49 -11.82
CA ILE A 302 -11.11 -10.64 -11.78
C ILE A 302 -11.62 -11.72 -12.73
N GLU A 303 -10.82 -12.03 -13.75
CA GLU A 303 -11.01 -13.18 -14.61
C GLU A 303 -10.33 -14.39 -13.97
N VAL A 304 -11.13 -15.34 -13.49
CA VAL A 304 -10.62 -16.68 -13.18
C VAL A 304 -10.32 -17.37 -14.51
N LEU A 305 -9.14 -17.92 -14.68
CA LEU A 305 -8.68 -18.64 -15.87
C LEU A 305 -8.70 -20.14 -15.57
N ASP A 306 -9.85 -20.77 -15.80
CA ASP A 306 -10.10 -22.19 -15.48
C ASP A 306 -10.61 -23.01 -16.67
N ASN A 307 -10.90 -22.37 -17.80
CA ASN A 307 -11.39 -23.05 -19.00
C ASN A 307 -10.78 -22.52 -20.30
N THR A 308 -10.89 -23.34 -21.35
CA THR A 308 -10.29 -23.07 -22.67
C THR A 308 -10.78 -21.78 -23.31
N GLN A 309 -12.03 -21.36 -23.07
CA GLN A 309 -12.56 -20.14 -23.68
C GLN A 309 -11.90 -18.89 -23.09
N GLN A 310 -11.71 -18.84 -21.78
CA GLN A 310 -11.01 -17.72 -21.13
C GLN A 310 -9.54 -17.64 -21.57
N LEU A 311 -8.87 -18.78 -21.71
CA LEU A 311 -7.49 -18.82 -22.20
C LEU A 311 -7.38 -18.33 -23.66
N ARG A 312 -8.36 -18.66 -24.52
CA ARG A 312 -8.45 -18.11 -25.89
C ARG A 312 -8.66 -16.60 -25.89
N ASN A 313 -9.59 -16.10 -25.08
CA ASN A 313 -9.83 -14.65 -24.97
C ASN A 313 -8.58 -13.89 -24.52
N LEU A 314 -7.79 -14.46 -23.59
CA LEU A 314 -6.49 -13.90 -23.19
C LEU A 314 -5.48 -13.91 -24.34
N ALA A 315 -5.36 -15.04 -25.06
CA ALA A 315 -4.46 -15.15 -26.21
C ALA A 315 -4.81 -14.13 -27.31
N ASP A 316 -6.09 -13.94 -27.62
CA ASP A 316 -6.56 -12.96 -28.60
C ASP A 316 -6.24 -11.52 -28.17
N SER A 317 -6.41 -11.21 -26.88
CA SER A 317 -6.03 -9.91 -26.30
C SER A 317 -4.52 -9.65 -26.43
N ILE A 318 -3.67 -10.63 -26.12
CA ILE A 318 -2.22 -10.52 -26.27
C ILE A 318 -1.84 -10.35 -27.74
N ASN A 319 -2.46 -11.11 -28.64
CA ASN A 319 -2.20 -11.02 -30.08
C ASN A 319 -2.55 -9.63 -30.63
N SER A 320 -3.64 -9.01 -30.14
CA SER A 320 -3.98 -7.64 -30.51
C SER A 320 -2.93 -6.62 -30.06
N GLU A 321 -2.38 -6.75 -28.85
CA GLU A 321 -1.31 -5.87 -28.36
C GLU A 321 0.00 -6.09 -29.13
N MET A 322 0.34 -7.34 -29.46
CA MET A 322 1.48 -7.67 -30.31
C MET A 322 1.33 -7.04 -31.70
N GLY A 323 0.12 -7.06 -32.28
CA GLY A 323 -0.17 -6.40 -33.55
C GLY A 323 0.12 -4.89 -33.53
N LYS A 324 -0.27 -4.20 -32.45
CA LYS A 324 0.04 -2.77 -32.25
C LYS A 324 1.54 -2.51 -32.15
N LEU A 325 2.27 -3.38 -31.43
CA LEU A 325 3.73 -3.28 -31.34
C LEU A 325 4.38 -3.41 -32.72
N CYS A 326 3.97 -4.41 -33.51
CA CYS A 326 4.47 -4.59 -34.86
C CYS A 326 4.15 -3.39 -35.77
N GLU A 327 2.96 -2.80 -35.66
CA GLU A 327 2.61 -1.58 -36.40
C GLU A 327 3.49 -0.39 -36.00
N ALA A 328 3.71 -0.19 -34.70
CA ALA A 328 4.55 0.89 -34.19
C ALA A 328 6.01 0.75 -34.66
N LEU A 329 6.56 -0.47 -34.64
CA LEU A 329 7.92 -0.74 -35.13
C LEU A 329 8.05 -0.38 -36.61
N ARG A 330 7.10 -0.80 -37.46
CA ARG A 330 7.10 -0.46 -38.89
C ARG A 330 6.99 1.03 -39.19
N LYS A 331 6.45 1.84 -38.27
CA LYS A 331 6.36 3.31 -38.43
C LYS A 331 7.67 4.04 -38.04
N LEU A 332 8.56 3.35 -37.32
CA LEU A 332 9.86 3.90 -36.89
C LEU A 332 11.01 3.51 -37.86
N GLU A 333 10.78 2.53 -38.72
CA GLU A 333 11.64 2.16 -39.85
C GLU A 333 11.51 3.15 -41.02
#